data_AF-A0A9D2PAD1-F1
#
_entry.id   AF-A0A9D2PAD1-F1
#
_cell.length_a   1.000
_cell.length_b   1.000
_cell.length_c   1.000
_cell.angle_alpha   90.00
_cell.angle_beta   90.00
_cell.angle_gamma   90.00
#
_symmetry.space_group_name_H-M   'P 1'
#
loop_
_entity.id
_entity.type
_entity.pdbx_description
1 polymer ?
#
loop_
_entity_poly.entity_id
_entity_poly.type
_entity_poly.pdbx_seq_one_letter_code
_entity_poly.pdbx_strand_id
1 'polypeptide(L)'
;MKLKKIASLALAGVMAVSMLAGCSTTTVNPEPNPNPGDDEPAVSGYSQMLYNHLTNAAKKKVTAQDSNDVNDALAAAMKYAAGNTIAGSYDDYIDGDTHVVNNSDWSNAADSLKNGANALINELAAENTLKDSIWQAFNVLDPDTTNYQRDNMNISMLFVADGLKSKEAVMDEVADLIDQQVQWLEDDYDLSGDIWQDNDGHSMNTDYEYTMSVAADTITLTADHGKSMTFVAVNIARV
;
A
#
# COMPACT_ATOMS: atom_id res chain seq x y z
N MET A 1 -34.39 38.63 -7.96
CA MET A 1 -34.78 37.45 -8.77
C MET A 1 -33.52 36.70 -9.17
N LYS A 2 -33.59 35.36 -9.18
CA LYS A 2 -32.59 34.38 -9.66
C LYS A 2 -31.60 33.83 -8.62
N LEU A 3 -32.15 32.93 -7.79
CA LEU A 3 -31.46 31.74 -7.31
C LEU A 3 -31.10 30.83 -8.50
N LYS A 4 -29.93 30.20 -8.48
CA LYS A 4 -29.64 29.00 -9.29
C LYS A 4 -29.48 27.82 -8.33
N LYS A 5 -30.40 26.88 -8.47
CA LYS A 5 -30.54 25.65 -7.71
C LYS A 5 -29.63 24.58 -8.31
N ILE A 6 -28.93 23.85 -7.46
CA ILE A 6 -28.39 22.52 -7.71
C ILE A 6 -29.55 21.53 -7.61
N ALA A 7 -29.83 20.88 -8.72
CA ALA A 7 -30.84 19.84 -8.83
C ALA A 7 -30.15 18.53 -9.20
N SER A 8 -30.52 17.50 -8.43
CA SER A 8 -30.55 16.09 -8.81
C SER A 8 -29.25 15.37 -9.14
N LEU A 9 -28.93 14.37 -8.31
CA LEU A 9 -28.78 13.01 -8.82
C LEU A 9 -29.28 12.01 -7.77
N ALA A 10 -30.59 11.75 -7.78
CA ALA A 10 -31.16 10.57 -7.15
C ALA A 10 -30.96 9.40 -8.11
N LEU A 11 -29.93 8.58 -7.86
CA LEU A 11 -29.71 7.33 -8.58
C LEU A 11 -30.61 6.24 -7.97
N ALA A 12 -31.85 6.17 -8.45
CA ALA A 12 -32.69 5.00 -8.28
C ALA A 12 -32.32 3.96 -9.35
N GLY A 13 -31.67 2.89 -8.92
CA GLY A 13 -31.34 1.72 -9.72
C GLY A 13 -31.98 0.46 -9.14
N VAL A 14 -33.24 0.23 -9.53
CA VAL A 14 -33.87 -1.08 -9.79
C VAL A 14 -33.02 -2.32 -9.44
N MET A 15 -33.41 -3.06 -8.40
CA MET A 15 -33.22 -4.52 -8.34
C MET A 15 -34.45 -5.16 -7.71
N ALA A 16 -35.39 -5.57 -8.58
CA ALA A 16 -36.45 -6.51 -8.26
C ALA A 16 -36.28 -7.72 -9.17
N VAL A 17 -35.93 -8.90 -8.62
CA VAL A 17 -36.43 -10.22 -9.07
C VAL A 17 -36.32 -11.23 -7.91
N SER A 18 -37.48 -11.50 -7.31
CA SER A 18 -38.05 -12.81 -6.96
C SER A 18 -37.15 -14.07 -6.92
N MET A 19 -37.08 -14.72 -5.75
CA MET A 19 -37.25 -16.18 -5.60
C MET A 19 -38.07 -16.42 -4.32
N LEU A 20 -39.39 -16.60 -4.43
CA LEU A 20 -40.09 -17.89 -4.51
C LEU A 20 -40.34 -18.52 -3.13
N ALA A 21 -41.61 -18.48 -2.72
CA ALA A 21 -42.14 -19.10 -1.51
C ALA A 21 -42.21 -20.62 -1.59
N GLY A 22 -42.04 -21.32 -0.45
CA GLY A 22 -42.41 -22.73 -0.35
C GLY A 22 -42.03 -23.44 0.95
N CYS A 23 -43.05 -23.73 1.76
CA CYS A 23 -43.22 -24.88 2.68
C CYS A 23 -42.38 -25.05 3.97
N SER A 24 -43.12 -25.03 5.09
CA SER A 24 -42.77 -25.60 6.40
C SER A 24 -42.43 -27.09 6.34
N THR A 25 -41.34 -27.51 7.00
CA THR A 25 -41.26 -28.70 7.86
C THR A 25 -39.99 -28.63 8.75
N THR A 26 -40.15 -29.01 10.01
CA THR A 26 -39.10 -29.08 11.05
C THR A 26 -38.08 -30.18 10.75
N THR A 27 -36.77 -29.89 10.72
CA THR A 27 -35.64 -30.83 11.01
C THR A 27 -34.34 -30.03 11.24
N VAL A 28 -33.50 -30.55 12.13
CA VAL A 28 -32.28 -29.97 12.75
C VAL A 28 -31.00 -29.94 11.87
N ASN A 29 -30.15 -28.92 12.14
CA ASN A 29 -28.69 -28.75 11.88
C ASN A 29 -28.24 -28.23 10.49
N PRO A 30 -27.11 -27.50 10.32
CA PRO A 30 -26.27 -26.68 11.23
C PRO A 30 -26.33 -25.16 10.89
N GLU A 31 -25.69 -24.31 11.71
CA GLU A 31 -25.55 -22.87 11.48
C GLU A 31 -24.87 -22.55 10.13
N PRO A 32 -25.31 -21.51 9.40
CA PRO A 32 -24.66 -21.10 8.17
C PRO A 32 -23.35 -20.35 8.44
N ASN A 33 -22.32 -20.75 7.70
CA ASN A 33 -21.00 -20.12 7.53
C ASN A 33 -21.06 -18.58 7.55
N PRO A 34 -20.11 -17.88 8.20
CA PRO A 34 -19.94 -16.44 7.98
C PRO A 34 -19.47 -16.21 6.54
N ASN A 35 -20.18 -15.34 5.83
CA ASN A 35 -19.79 -14.80 4.53
C ASN A 35 -18.48 -14.00 4.69
N PRO A 36 -17.53 -14.02 3.74
CA PRO A 36 -16.40 -13.09 3.74
C PRO A 36 -16.93 -11.65 3.69
N GLY A 37 -16.31 -10.76 4.46
CA GLY A 37 -16.82 -9.42 4.75
C GLY A 37 -17.08 -8.58 3.50
N ASP A 38 -18.31 -8.08 3.40
CA ASP A 38 -18.64 -6.81 2.75
C ASP A 38 -18.31 -5.66 3.72
N ASP A 39 -17.05 -5.58 4.16
CA ASP A 39 -16.53 -4.40 4.81
C ASP A 39 -15.78 -3.62 3.73
N GLU A 40 -16.35 -2.49 3.28
CA GLU A 40 -15.55 -1.41 2.68
C GLU A 40 -14.30 -1.24 3.55
N PRO A 41 -13.08 -1.18 2.99
CA PRO A 41 -11.89 -1.14 3.81
C PRO A 41 -11.91 0.13 4.65
N ALA A 42 -12.32 -0.01 5.92
CA ALA A 42 -12.07 1.00 6.92
C ALA A 42 -10.57 1.25 6.89
N VAL A 43 -10.17 2.51 6.77
CA VAL A 43 -8.73 2.80 6.80
C VAL A 43 -8.18 2.32 8.12
N SER A 44 -7.34 1.30 8.00
CA SER A 44 -6.77 0.54 9.11
C SER A 44 -5.52 1.27 9.59
N GLY A 45 -5.33 1.36 10.90
CA GLY A 45 -4.18 2.03 11.56
C GLY A 45 -2.80 1.43 11.31
N TYR A 46 -2.60 0.70 10.21
CA TYR A 46 -1.32 0.11 9.82
C TYR A 46 -0.28 1.17 9.50
N SER A 47 -0.66 2.36 9.02
CA SER A 47 0.31 3.44 8.81
C SER A 47 0.97 3.84 10.13
N GLN A 48 0.16 3.99 11.18
CA GLN A 48 0.68 4.26 12.53
C GLN A 48 1.45 3.07 13.11
N MET A 49 1.00 1.85 12.84
CA MET A 49 1.69 0.62 13.28
C MET A 49 3.10 0.56 12.70
N LEU A 50 3.25 0.63 11.37
CA LEU A 50 4.56 0.65 10.72
C LEU A 50 5.41 1.84 11.19
N TYR A 51 4.81 3.03 11.23
CA TYR A 51 5.51 4.22 11.71
C TYR A 51 6.09 4.03 13.11
N ASN A 52 5.42 3.30 14.01
CA ASN A 52 5.93 3.08 15.36
C ASN A 52 7.22 2.25 15.39
N HIS A 53 7.46 1.40 14.40
CA HIS A 53 8.67 0.59 14.26
C HIS A 53 9.85 1.37 13.67
N LEU A 54 9.59 2.47 12.95
CA LEU A 54 10.65 3.32 12.44
C LEU A 54 11.52 3.93 13.56
N THR A 55 12.79 4.17 13.23
CA THR A 55 13.72 4.91 14.07
C THR A 55 13.28 6.36 14.23
N ASN A 56 13.74 7.02 15.30
CA ASN A 56 13.46 8.43 15.53
C ASN A 56 13.98 9.36 14.41
N ALA A 57 14.98 8.91 13.64
CA ALA A 57 15.47 9.66 12.50
C ALA A 57 14.48 9.58 11.33
N ALA A 58 14.00 8.38 10.99
CA ALA A 58 13.00 8.17 9.93
C ALA A 58 11.66 8.84 10.28
N LYS A 59 11.22 8.72 11.53
CA LYS A 59 9.99 9.36 12.03
C LYS A 59 9.93 10.87 11.83
N LYS A 60 11.07 11.56 11.76
CA LYS A 60 11.11 13.01 11.51
C LYS A 60 10.84 13.37 10.05
N LYS A 61 11.02 12.42 9.14
CA LYS A 61 10.92 12.63 7.69
C LYS A 61 9.52 12.38 7.15
N VAL A 62 8.71 11.58 7.83
CA VAL A 62 7.37 11.20 7.37
C VAL A 62 6.31 11.40 8.45
N THR A 63 5.08 11.68 8.02
CA THR A 63 3.89 11.61 8.87
C THR A 63 3.07 10.38 8.51
N ALA A 64 2.72 9.55 9.49
CA ALA A 64 1.82 8.43 9.29
C ALA A 64 0.41 8.94 8.95
N GLN A 65 -0.10 8.55 7.78
CA GLN A 65 -1.43 8.93 7.33
C GLN A 65 -2.08 7.78 6.58
N ASP A 66 -3.10 7.24 7.19
CA ASP A 66 -4.02 6.25 6.63
C ASP A 66 -4.69 6.79 5.34
N SER A 67 -4.75 5.97 4.27
CA SER A 67 -5.32 6.34 2.96
C SER A 67 -6.27 5.28 2.38
N ASN A 68 -7.46 5.71 1.93
CA ASN A 68 -8.39 4.85 1.20
C ASN A 68 -7.81 4.40 -0.15
N ASP A 69 -7.11 5.29 -0.86
CA ASP A 69 -6.53 4.98 -2.18
C ASP A 69 -5.51 3.84 -2.06
N VAL A 70 -4.75 3.79 -0.96
CA VAL A 70 -3.80 2.70 -0.69
C VAL A 70 -4.50 1.39 -0.35
N ASN A 71 -5.64 1.44 0.37
CA ASN A 71 -6.46 0.25 0.61
C ASN A 71 -7.04 -0.31 -0.70
N ASP A 72 -7.58 0.57 -1.55
CA ASP A 72 -8.16 0.18 -2.83
C ASP A 72 -7.10 -0.38 -3.78
N ALA A 73 -5.93 0.25 -3.81
CA ALA A 73 -4.79 -0.22 -4.60
C ALA A 73 -4.25 -1.56 -4.08
N LEU A 74 -4.21 -1.78 -2.76
CA LEU A 74 -3.88 -3.10 -2.20
C LEU A 74 -4.93 -4.14 -2.60
N ALA A 75 -6.22 -3.83 -2.48
CA ALA A 75 -7.30 -4.72 -2.90
C ALA A 75 -7.22 -5.06 -4.40
N ALA A 76 -6.81 -4.09 -5.24
CA ALA A 76 -6.53 -4.34 -6.66
C ALA A 76 -5.32 -5.27 -6.87
N ALA A 77 -4.23 -5.05 -6.14
CA ALA A 77 -3.05 -5.91 -6.19
C ALA A 77 -3.34 -7.36 -5.80
N MET A 78 -4.10 -7.55 -4.72
CA MET A 78 -4.46 -8.86 -4.19
C MET A 78 -5.33 -9.70 -5.15
N LYS A 79 -6.05 -9.09 -6.09
CA LYS A 79 -6.79 -9.82 -7.15
C LYS A 79 -5.87 -10.63 -8.08
N TYR A 80 -4.59 -10.27 -8.16
CA TYR A 80 -3.58 -11.00 -8.92
C TYR A 80 -2.89 -12.11 -8.11
N ALA A 81 -3.14 -12.20 -6.80
CA ALA A 81 -2.60 -13.27 -5.97
C ALA A 81 -3.30 -14.60 -6.30
N ALA A 82 -2.63 -15.43 -7.08
CA ALA A 82 -3.15 -16.75 -7.43
C ALA A 82 -2.92 -17.73 -6.27
N GLY A 83 -3.90 -18.58 -5.97
CA GLY A 83 -3.81 -19.53 -4.85
C GLY A 83 -2.59 -20.47 -4.94
N ASN A 84 -2.24 -20.93 -6.13
CA ASN A 84 -1.01 -21.72 -6.33
C ASN A 84 0.27 -20.91 -6.07
N THR A 85 0.25 -19.60 -6.31
CA THR A 85 1.38 -18.70 -6.01
C THR A 85 1.52 -18.52 -4.50
N ILE A 86 0.42 -18.35 -3.78
CA ILE A 86 0.43 -18.29 -2.32
C ILE A 86 0.96 -19.61 -1.74
N ALA A 87 0.41 -20.75 -2.19
CA ALA A 87 0.85 -22.07 -1.74
C ALA A 87 2.35 -22.33 -2.00
N GLY A 88 2.82 -22.06 -3.22
CA GLY A 88 4.22 -22.26 -3.59
C GLY A 88 5.16 -21.28 -2.88
N SER A 89 4.78 -20.00 -2.76
CA SER A 89 5.57 -19.00 -2.03
C SER A 89 5.69 -19.34 -0.55
N TYR A 90 4.62 -19.86 0.04
CA TYR A 90 4.60 -20.32 1.42
C TYR A 90 5.60 -21.45 1.68
N ASP A 91 5.65 -22.43 0.78
CA ASP A 91 6.50 -23.62 0.96
C ASP A 91 7.98 -23.34 0.62
N ASP A 92 8.25 -22.54 -0.42
CA ASP A 92 9.56 -22.52 -1.06
C ASP A 92 10.31 -21.17 -1.00
N TYR A 93 9.61 -20.05 -0.72
CA TYR A 93 10.19 -18.72 -0.98
C TYR A 93 10.13 -17.72 0.17
N ILE A 94 9.08 -17.75 0.98
CA ILE A 94 8.92 -16.80 2.08
C ILE A 94 9.83 -17.17 3.25
N ASP A 95 10.09 -18.46 3.53
CA ASP A 95 10.97 -18.95 4.61
C ASP A 95 10.80 -18.24 5.97
N GLY A 96 9.61 -17.70 6.24
CA GLY A 96 9.29 -16.89 7.42
C GLY A 96 9.71 -15.41 7.36
N ASP A 97 10.35 -14.95 6.29
CA ASP A 97 10.78 -13.56 6.05
C ASP A 97 9.71 -12.71 5.35
N THR A 98 9.96 -11.40 5.28
CA THR A 98 9.17 -10.43 4.51
C THR A 98 9.96 -9.98 3.28
N HIS A 99 9.31 -9.95 2.12
CA HIS A 99 9.94 -9.54 0.86
C HIS A 99 9.18 -8.42 0.17
N VAL A 100 9.91 -7.46 -0.39
CA VAL A 100 9.36 -6.52 -1.38
C VAL A 100 9.22 -7.20 -2.73
N VAL A 101 8.11 -6.97 -3.42
CA VAL A 101 7.83 -7.54 -4.74
C VAL A 101 8.34 -6.59 -5.82
N ASN A 102 9.59 -6.78 -6.24
CA ASN A 102 10.20 -6.10 -7.38
C ASN A 102 11.21 -7.01 -8.10
N ASN A 103 11.76 -6.56 -9.23
CA ASN A 103 12.70 -7.34 -10.06
C ASN A 103 14.15 -7.23 -9.57
N SER A 104 14.46 -6.37 -8.61
CA SER A 104 15.81 -6.13 -8.10
C SER A 104 16.07 -6.93 -6.82
N ASP A 105 15.32 -6.63 -5.76
CA ASP A 105 15.46 -7.19 -4.43
C ASP A 105 14.90 -8.63 -4.35
N TRP A 106 13.84 -8.91 -5.12
CA TRP A 106 13.25 -10.25 -5.21
C TRP A 106 13.03 -10.71 -6.65
N SER A 107 14.13 -10.81 -7.40
CA SER A 107 14.13 -11.11 -8.84
C SER A 107 13.32 -12.37 -9.25
N ASN A 108 13.24 -13.37 -8.38
CA ASN A 108 12.50 -14.62 -8.59
C ASN A 108 11.07 -14.61 -8.03
N ALA A 109 10.53 -13.46 -7.61
CA ALA A 109 9.12 -13.35 -7.23
C ALA A 109 8.21 -13.88 -8.35
N ALA A 110 7.13 -14.56 -7.96
CA ALA A 110 6.18 -15.13 -8.91
C ALA A 110 5.50 -14.04 -9.75
N ASP A 111 5.21 -14.35 -11.02
CA ASP A 111 4.60 -13.38 -11.95
C ASP A 111 3.26 -12.83 -11.46
N SER A 112 2.48 -13.64 -10.72
CA SER A 112 1.21 -13.18 -10.16
C SER A 112 1.40 -12.10 -9.08
N LEU A 113 2.45 -12.20 -8.27
CA LEU A 113 2.81 -11.16 -7.29
C LEU A 113 3.33 -9.92 -8.00
N LYS A 114 4.21 -10.09 -9.00
CA LYS A 114 4.70 -8.99 -9.84
C LYS A 114 3.56 -8.23 -10.51
N ASN A 115 2.56 -8.94 -11.04
CA ASN A 115 1.37 -8.32 -11.62
C ASN A 115 0.56 -7.54 -10.56
N GLY A 116 0.45 -8.06 -9.34
CA GLY A 116 -0.16 -7.34 -8.22
C GLY A 116 0.58 -6.05 -7.86
N ALA A 117 1.91 -6.12 -7.74
CA ALA A 117 2.74 -4.94 -7.48
C ALA A 117 2.67 -3.90 -8.62
N ASN A 118 2.65 -4.33 -9.89
CA ASN A 118 2.37 -3.43 -11.02
C ASN A 118 0.98 -2.78 -10.92
N ALA A 119 -0.04 -3.54 -10.52
CA ALA A 119 -1.39 -3.00 -10.35
C ALA A 119 -1.40 -1.93 -9.25
N LEU A 120 -0.76 -2.20 -8.10
CA LEU A 120 -0.60 -1.24 -7.01
C LEU A 120 0.04 0.08 -7.49
N ILE A 121 1.19 -0.02 -8.16
CA ILE A 121 1.93 1.13 -8.71
C ILE A 121 1.05 1.94 -9.68
N ASN A 122 0.32 1.26 -10.57
CA ASN A 122 -0.52 1.93 -11.57
C ASN A 122 -1.76 2.60 -10.95
N GLU A 123 -2.41 1.96 -9.97
CA GLU A 123 -3.59 2.52 -9.29
C GLU A 123 -3.24 3.80 -8.52
N LEU A 124 -2.07 3.84 -7.88
CA LEU A 124 -1.58 5.02 -7.15
C LEU A 124 -0.86 6.04 -8.04
N ALA A 125 -0.74 5.75 -9.34
CA ALA A 125 0.05 6.52 -10.30
C ALA A 125 1.47 6.85 -9.77
N ALA A 126 2.10 5.86 -9.13
CA ALA A 126 3.39 6.00 -8.49
C ALA A 126 4.53 6.18 -9.52
N GLU A 127 5.57 6.91 -9.12
CA GLU A 127 6.68 7.28 -10.00
C GLU A 127 7.69 6.13 -10.18
N ASN A 128 7.76 5.20 -9.22
CA ASN A 128 8.63 4.04 -9.29
C ASN A 128 8.04 2.91 -10.16
N THR A 129 8.90 1.96 -10.54
CA THR A 129 8.52 0.80 -11.35
C THR A 129 8.94 -0.50 -10.67
N LEU A 130 8.47 -1.64 -11.19
CA LEU A 130 8.94 -2.95 -10.75
C LEU A 130 10.43 -3.20 -10.92
N LYS A 131 11.15 -2.40 -11.71
CA LYS A 131 12.60 -2.58 -11.90
C LYS A 131 13.42 -1.99 -10.76
N ASP A 132 12.80 -1.09 -10.01
CA ASP A 132 13.48 -0.32 -8.98
C ASP A 132 13.55 -1.13 -7.69
N SER A 133 14.75 -1.24 -7.12
CA SER A 133 14.92 -1.67 -5.73
C SER A 133 14.24 -0.70 -4.78
N ILE A 134 14.14 -1.04 -3.49
CA ILE A 134 13.66 -0.10 -2.46
C ILE A 134 14.44 1.21 -2.55
N TRP A 135 15.77 1.17 -2.54
CA TRP A 135 16.62 2.36 -2.66
C TRP A 135 16.32 3.17 -3.95
N GLN A 136 16.21 2.49 -5.10
CA GLN A 136 15.92 3.17 -6.36
C GLN A 136 14.54 3.82 -6.36
N ALA A 137 13.53 3.19 -5.75
CA ALA A 137 12.20 3.76 -5.62
C ALA A 137 12.27 5.07 -4.81
N PHE A 138 12.92 5.07 -3.65
CA PHE A 138 13.09 6.28 -2.83
C PHE A 138 13.80 7.41 -3.59
N ASN A 139 14.87 7.11 -4.34
CA ASN A 139 15.57 8.12 -5.13
C ASN A 139 14.68 8.83 -6.17
N VAL A 140 13.55 8.23 -6.60
CA VAL A 140 12.63 8.88 -7.53
C VAL A 140 11.95 10.10 -6.88
N LEU A 141 11.84 10.12 -5.55
CA LEU A 141 11.32 11.26 -4.79
C LEU A 141 12.36 12.35 -4.55
N ASP A 142 13.64 12.07 -4.75
CA ASP A 142 14.70 13.04 -4.50
C ASP A 142 14.50 14.26 -5.42
N PRO A 143 14.53 15.47 -4.86
CA PRO A 143 14.39 16.69 -5.63
C PRO A 143 15.58 16.92 -6.55
N ASP A 144 15.30 17.29 -7.79
CA ASP A 144 16.30 17.69 -8.77
C ASP A 144 15.82 18.90 -9.58
N THR A 145 16.68 19.40 -10.47
CA THR A 145 16.38 20.56 -11.32
C THR A 145 15.12 20.41 -12.20
N THR A 146 14.60 19.20 -12.36
CA THR A 146 13.44 18.87 -13.19
C THR A 146 12.16 18.65 -12.39
N ASN A 147 12.27 18.21 -11.13
CA ASN A 147 11.12 17.81 -10.32
C ASN A 147 10.94 18.67 -9.05
N TYR A 148 11.86 19.58 -8.70
CA TYR A 148 11.84 20.30 -7.42
C TYR A 148 10.56 21.10 -7.16
N GLN A 149 9.81 21.49 -8.20
CA GLN A 149 8.54 22.22 -8.05
C GLN A 149 7.32 21.31 -7.86
N ARG A 150 7.48 19.99 -7.93
CA ARG A 150 6.38 19.04 -7.84
C ARG A 150 6.13 18.68 -6.37
N ASP A 151 4.91 18.75 -5.90
CA ASP A 151 4.51 18.42 -4.53
C ASP A 151 3.50 17.26 -4.51
N ASN A 152 3.46 16.48 -5.60
CA ASN A 152 2.47 15.44 -5.83
C ASN A 152 3.08 14.14 -6.33
N MET A 153 4.33 13.88 -5.93
CA MET A 153 5.06 12.67 -6.30
C MET A 153 4.89 11.62 -5.22
N ASN A 154 4.73 10.36 -5.62
CA ASN A 154 4.67 9.25 -4.69
C ASN A 154 5.39 8.02 -5.23
N ILE A 155 5.72 7.13 -4.32
CA ILE A 155 6.19 5.78 -4.63
C ILE A 155 5.32 4.77 -3.91
N SER A 156 5.14 3.62 -4.53
CA SER A 156 4.37 2.53 -3.97
C SER A 156 5.11 1.19 -4.08
N MET A 157 5.11 0.45 -2.99
CA MET A 157 5.78 -0.84 -2.86
C MET A 157 4.82 -1.87 -2.26
N LEU A 158 4.77 -3.05 -2.88
CA LEU A 158 4.05 -4.21 -2.35
C LEU A 158 5.04 -5.11 -1.62
N PHE A 159 4.79 -5.40 -0.36
CA PHE A 159 5.49 -6.40 0.42
C PHE A 159 4.59 -7.62 0.65
N VAL A 160 5.21 -8.78 0.77
CA VAL A 160 4.54 -10.02 1.15
C VAL A 160 5.30 -10.74 2.25
N ALA A 161 4.56 -11.39 3.15
CA ALA A 161 5.09 -12.14 4.27
C ALA A 161 4.23 -13.39 4.53
N ASP A 162 4.74 -14.30 5.36
CA ASP A 162 3.96 -15.43 5.86
C ASP A 162 2.69 -14.91 6.57
N GLY A 163 1.53 -15.40 6.13
CA GLY A 163 0.24 -14.96 6.65
C GLY A 163 -0.07 -15.43 8.08
N LEU A 164 0.73 -16.33 8.66
CA LEU A 164 0.65 -16.73 10.07
C LEU A 164 1.40 -15.77 11.00
N LYS A 165 2.23 -14.87 10.48
CA LYS A 165 2.88 -13.83 11.29
C LYS A 165 1.85 -12.81 11.76
N SER A 166 2.05 -12.28 12.95
CA SER A 166 1.25 -11.15 13.41
C SER A 166 1.51 -9.93 12.51
N LYS A 167 0.49 -9.11 12.30
CA LYS A 167 0.64 -7.86 11.53
C LYS A 167 1.73 -6.97 12.13
N GLU A 168 1.84 -6.92 13.47
CA GLU A 168 2.92 -6.20 14.16
C GLU A 168 4.32 -6.66 13.71
N ALA A 169 4.57 -7.98 13.71
CA ALA A 169 5.88 -8.52 13.31
C ALA A 169 6.17 -8.28 11.81
N VAL A 170 5.14 -8.33 10.96
CA VAL A 170 5.30 -7.97 9.55
C VAL A 170 5.62 -6.48 9.40
N MET A 171 4.95 -5.59 10.13
CA MET A 171 5.23 -4.15 10.08
C MET A 171 6.62 -3.79 10.61
N ASP A 172 7.11 -4.49 11.63
CA ASP A 172 8.48 -4.38 12.13
C ASP A 172 9.50 -4.66 11.02
N GLU A 173 9.32 -5.77 10.29
CA GLU A 173 10.23 -6.15 9.21
C GLU A 173 10.12 -5.24 7.98
N VAL A 174 8.90 -4.80 7.62
CA VAL A 174 8.75 -3.81 6.55
C VAL A 174 9.42 -2.49 6.95
N ALA A 175 9.28 -2.07 8.21
CA ALA A 175 9.98 -0.89 8.72
C ALA A 175 11.50 -1.07 8.61
N ASP A 176 12.07 -2.20 9.05
CA ASP A 176 13.51 -2.49 8.93
C ASP A 176 14.01 -2.41 7.48
N LEU A 177 13.21 -2.85 6.51
CA LEU A 177 13.55 -2.80 5.08
C LEU A 177 13.60 -1.36 4.52
N ILE A 178 12.76 -0.44 5.02
CA ILE A 178 12.63 0.91 4.46
C ILE A 178 13.23 2.02 5.34
N ASP A 179 13.49 1.76 6.62
CA ASP A 179 13.81 2.78 7.63
C ASP A 179 14.99 3.66 7.21
N GLN A 180 16.08 3.05 6.75
CA GLN A 180 17.25 3.80 6.28
C GLN A 180 16.91 4.72 5.09
N GLN A 181 16.05 4.29 4.18
CA GLN A 181 15.68 5.10 3.02
C GLN A 181 14.76 6.24 3.41
N VAL A 182 13.83 5.99 4.35
CA VAL A 182 13.00 7.04 4.94
C VAL A 182 13.87 8.10 5.66
N GLN A 183 14.93 7.70 6.36
CA GLN A 183 15.88 8.64 6.99
C GLN A 183 16.56 9.57 5.98
N TRP A 184 16.77 9.10 4.75
CA TRP A 184 17.52 9.79 3.70
C TRP A 184 16.65 10.60 2.74
N LEU A 185 15.33 10.60 2.92
CA LEU A 185 14.45 11.50 2.18
C LEU A 185 14.92 12.95 2.33
N GLU A 186 15.17 13.60 1.19
CA GLU A 186 15.51 15.02 1.13
C GLU A 186 14.26 15.86 1.39
N ASP A 187 14.30 16.67 2.45
CA ASP A 187 13.22 17.56 2.88
C ASP A 187 13.44 19.01 2.41
N ASP A 188 14.54 19.29 1.73
CA ASP A 188 14.83 20.58 1.12
C ASP A 188 15.53 20.44 -0.24
N TYR A 189 15.48 21.50 -1.05
CA TYR A 189 16.26 21.58 -2.29
C TYR A 189 16.81 22.99 -2.55
N ASP A 190 18.13 23.05 -2.78
CA ASP A 190 18.86 24.27 -3.10
C ASP A 190 19.00 24.44 -4.63
N LEU A 191 18.34 25.45 -5.19
CA LEU A 191 18.54 25.80 -6.61
C LEU A 191 19.94 26.35 -6.85
N SER A 192 20.69 25.72 -7.76
CA SER A 192 22.00 26.21 -8.17
C SER A 192 21.89 27.61 -8.78
N GLY A 193 22.58 28.60 -8.19
CA GLY A 193 22.60 29.98 -8.67
C GLY A 193 21.55 30.89 -8.06
N ASP A 194 20.89 30.46 -6.97
CA ASP A 194 20.08 31.37 -6.18
C ASP A 194 20.95 32.47 -5.53
N ILE A 195 20.39 33.68 -5.52
CA ILE A 195 21.05 34.91 -5.05
C ILE A 195 21.00 35.01 -3.52
N TRP A 196 20.17 34.18 -2.87
CA TRP A 196 19.92 34.17 -1.43
C TRP A 196 20.46 32.90 -0.76
N GLN A 197 21.71 32.57 -1.09
CA GLN A 197 22.45 31.52 -0.39
C GLN A 197 22.98 32.04 0.96
N ASP A 198 22.99 31.18 1.98
CA ASP A 198 23.74 31.42 3.19
C ASP A 198 25.26 31.41 2.92
N ASN A 199 26.06 31.66 3.96
CA ASN A 199 27.52 31.74 3.81
C ASN A 199 28.18 30.39 3.42
N ASP A 200 27.45 29.28 3.52
CA ASP A 200 27.89 27.93 3.16
C ASP A 200 27.33 27.48 1.80
N GLY A 201 26.54 28.33 1.12
CA GLY A 201 26.01 28.09 -0.22
C GLY A 201 24.62 27.48 -0.26
N HIS A 202 23.95 27.35 0.89
CA HIS A 202 22.62 26.73 1.02
C HIS A 202 21.49 27.74 0.84
N SER A 203 20.40 27.36 0.19
CA SER A 203 19.21 28.20 -0.02
C SER A 203 17.95 27.34 0.11
N MET A 204 17.30 27.35 1.28
CA MET A 204 16.02 26.66 1.53
C MET A 204 14.89 27.24 0.67
N ASN A 205 14.89 26.89 -0.63
CA ASN A 205 14.01 27.44 -1.64
C ASN A 205 12.73 26.63 -1.79
N THR A 206 12.79 25.35 -1.43
CA THR A 206 11.64 24.46 -1.43
C THR A 206 11.82 23.47 -0.31
N ASP A 207 10.83 23.44 0.58
CA ASP A 207 10.72 22.46 1.66
C ASP A 207 9.71 21.40 1.22
N TYR A 208 9.95 20.14 1.62
CA TYR A 208 9.09 19.02 1.32
C TYR A 208 8.62 18.34 2.59
N GLU A 209 7.34 18.01 2.63
CA GLU A 209 6.79 17.11 3.64
C GLU A 209 6.46 15.77 3.00
N TYR A 210 6.60 14.69 3.76
CA TYR A 210 6.26 13.36 3.29
C TYR A 210 5.19 12.72 4.18
N THR A 211 4.28 12.00 3.55
CA THR A 211 3.30 11.13 4.21
C THR A 211 3.62 9.68 3.92
N MET A 212 3.32 8.83 4.90
CA MET A 212 3.44 7.38 4.81
C MET A 212 2.06 6.76 5.04
N SER A 213 1.54 6.10 4.01
CA SER A 213 0.26 5.40 4.04
C SER A 213 0.49 3.91 3.86
N VAL A 214 -0.13 3.09 4.72
CA VAL A 214 0.05 1.64 4.71
C VAL A 214 -1.30 0.95 4.77
N ALA A 215 -1.50 -0.02 3.88
CA ALA A 215 -2.60 -0.96 3.94
C ALA A 215 -2.04 -2.38 4.08
N ALA A 216 -2.76 -3.27 4.77
CA ALA A 216 -2.35 -4.66 4.86
C ALA A 216 -3.54 -5.60 5.01
N ASP A 217 -3.47 -6.75 4.36
CA ASP A 217 -4.49 -7.79 4.47
C ASP A 217 -3.87 -9.18 4.20
N THR A 218 -4.59 -10.25 4.51
CA THR A 218 -4.09 -11.63 4.42
C THR A 218 -5.04 -12.50 3.61
N ILE A 219 -4.51 -13.18 2.60
CA ILE A 219 -5.23 -14.25 1.91
C ILE A 219 -4.88 -15.57 2.58
N THR A 220 -5.90 -16.31 3.02
CA THR A 220 -5.74 -17.66 3.58
C THR A 220 -6.37 -18.70 2.66
N LEU A 221 -5.58 -19.71 2.28
CA LEU A 221 -6.03 -20.85 1.50
C LEU A 221 -6.62 -21.92 2.41
N THR A 222 -7.94 -21.87 2.62
CA THR A 222 -8.65 -22.84 3.46
C THR A 222 -8.53 -24.28 2.94
N ALA A 223 -8.45 -24.45 1.61
CA ALA A 223 -8.32 -25.76 0.97
C ALA A 223 -6.88 -26.33 0.96
N ASP A 224 -5.86 -25.53 1.27
CA ASP A 224 -4.45 -25.94 1.29
C ASP A 224 -3.85 -25.78 2.69
N HIS A 225 -4.49 -26.44 3.67
CA HIS A 225 -4.02 -26.53 5.06
C HIS A 225 -3.86 -25.19 5.79
N GLY A 226 -4.53 -24.12 5.35
CA GLY A 226 -4.45 -22.81 6.00
C GLY A 226 -3.18 -22.03 5.66
N LYS A 227 -2.45 -22.44 4.61
CA LYS A 227 -1.36 -21.61 4.06
C LYS A 227 -1.89 -20.23 3.73
N SER A 228 -1.14 -19.21 4.09
CA SER A 228 -1.60 -17.83 3.97
C SER A 228 -0.45 -16.90 3.66
N MET A 229 -0.79 -15.76 3.05
CA MET A 229 0.17 -14.72 2.73
C MET A 229 -0.41 -13.38 3.13
N THR A 230 0.36 -12.64 3.93
CA THR A 230 0.07 -11.25 4.25
C THR A 230 0.64 -10.38 3.14
N PHE A 231 -0.17 -9.47 2.63
CA PHE A 231 0.21 -8.43 1.68
C PHE A 231 0.22 -7.09 2.42
N VAL A 232 1.24 -6.28 2.19
CA VAL A 232 1.37 -4.93 2.75
C VAL A 232 1.69 -3.97 1.62
N ALA A 233 0.82 -3.01 1.36
CA ALA A 233 1.10 -1.89 0.48
C ALA A 233 1.65 -0.73 1.30
N VAL A 234 2.81 -0.21 0.91
CA VAL A 234 3.41 1.00 1.49
C VAL A 234 3.48 2.06 0.41
N ASN A 235 2.91 3.22 0.68
CA ASN A 235 3.00 4.40 -0.18
C ASN A 235 3.69 5.53 0.58
N ILE A 236 4.72 6.13 -0.03
CA ILE A 236 5.36 7.35 0.46
C ILE A 236 5.06 8.46 -0.54
N ALA A 237 4.44 9.55 -0.08
CA ALA A 237 4.06 10.66 -0.92
C ALA A 237 4.66 11.97 -0.43
N ARG A 238 5.27 12.72 -1.34
CA ARG A 238 5.64 14.13 -1.16
C ARG A 238 4.37 14.98 -1.25
N VAL A 239 4.15 15.87 -0.29
CA VAL A 239 2.92 16.69 -0.13
C VAL A 239 3.23 18.16 0.12
#